data_AF-A0A8K0QMU7-F1
#
_entry.id   AF-A0A8K0QMU7-F1
#
_cell.length_a   1.000
_cell.length_b   1.000
_cell.length_c   1.000
_cell.angle_alpha   90.00
_cell.angle_beta   90.00
_cell.angle_gamma   90.00
#
_symmetry.space_group_name_H-M   'P 1'
#
loop_
_entity.id
_entity.type
_entity.pdbx_description
1 polymer ?
#
loop_
_entity_poly.entity_id
_entity_poly.type
_entity_poly.pdbx_seq_one_letter_code
_entity_poly.pdbx_strand_id
1 'polypeptide(L)'
;MPQSTGDAAGEGNKFAKPCVMLIGGLDGPMFGGKGLVVDSHMGVEIVSQKTVVVTPCGYAAPPWMGFNLTIPLGVYPRASNNTPHKFPEVYRCMTDVMVPVDEVTTDVQFPRGQIVSTIYPLDPAMRHKFTGDGDMTVVEVCLKDGAELNVGGLGMPSRLPFHPFRAYFTATEPVVGGKTMADIINQRKFTFIVSAPESVVAAAWDEAKLSP
;
A
#
# COMPACT_ATOMS: atom_id res chain seq x y z
N MET A 1 20.46 -18.68 -14.39
CA MET A 1 20.67 -17.34 -13.79
C MET A 1 19.62 -16.41 -14.39
N PRO A 2 18.57 -16.00 -13.68
CA PRO A 2 17.67 -14.98 -14.18
C PRO A 2 18.28 -13.61 -13.92
N GLN A 3 18.32 -12.82 -14.98
CA GLN A 3 18.92 -11.50 -15.06
C GLN A 3 18.14 -10.49 -14.22
N SER A 4 18.89 -9.75 -13.42
CA SER A 4 18.51 -8.49 -12.78
C SER A 4 17.92 -7.52 -13.82
N THR A 5 16.62 -7.26 -13.76
CA THR A 5 16.00 -6.11 -14.42
C THR A 5 16.35 -4.87 -13.62
N GLY A 6 17.27 -4.07 -14.17
CA GLY A 6 17.72 -2.83 -13.57
C GLY A 6 16.57 -1.86 -13.32
N ASP A 7 16.63 -1.24 -12.15
CA ASP A 7 15.88 -0.05 -11.78
C ASP A 7 16.22 1.08 -12.76
N ALA A 8 15.36 1.27 -13.77
CA ALA A 8 15.30 2.50 -14.52
C ALA A 8 14.54 3.53 -13.67
N ALA A 9 15.26 4.54 -13.20
CA ALA A 9 14.68 5.82 -12.79
C ALA A 9 13.98 6.43 -14.00
N GLY A 10 12.73 6.06 -14.24
CA GLY A 10 11.87 6.78 -15.16
C GLY A 10 11.53 8.13 -14.53
N GLU A 11 11.62 9.21 -15.30
CA GLU A 11 10.72 10.37 -15.18
C GLU A 11 9.29 9.87 -15.43
N GLY A 12 8.82 9.08 -14.48
CA GLY A 12 7.58 8.35 -14.53
C GLY A 12 6.52 9.20 -13.90
N ASN A 13 5.42 9.33 -14.62
CA ASN A 13 4.16 9.85 -14.12
C ASN A 13 3.72 9.17 -12.79
N LYS A 14 4.20 7.95 -12.53
CA LYS A 14 3.98 7.19 -11.31
C LYS A 14 5.31 6.82 -10.66
N PHE A 15 5.42 7.09 -9.37
CA PHE A 15 6.39 6.49 -8.48
C PHE A 15 5.67 5.47 -7.60
N ALA A 16 6.14 4.23 -7.62
CA ALA A 16 5.67 3.16 -6.73
C ALA A 16 6.87 2.34 -6.29
N LYS A 17 7.06 2.20 -4.98
CA LYS A 17 8.17 1.41 -4.42
C LYS A 17 7.68 0.54 -3.27
N PRO A 18 8.09 -0.74 -3.23
CA PRO A 18 7.88 -1.60 -2.06
C PRO A 18 8.42 -0.95 -0.80
N CYS A 19 7.69 -1.09 0.30
CA CYS A 19 8.09 -0.58 1.60
C CYS A 19 7.57 -1.45 2.74
N VAL A 20 8.17 -1.26 3.91
CA VAL A 20 7.68 -1.78 5.19
C VAL A 20 6.97 -0.66 5.92
N MET A 21 5.77 -0.88 6.45
CA MET A 21 5.11 0.07 7.34
C MET A 21 5.43 -0.29 8.81
N LEU A 22 5.84 0.68 9.61
CA LEU A 22 6.08 0.48 11.05
C LEU A 22 4.89 1.04 11.84
N ILE A 23 4.18 0.16 12.54
CA ILE A 23 2.93 0.51 13.21
C ILE A 23 3.23 1.17 14.55
N GLY A 24 2.89 2.45 14.70
CA GLY A 24 3.15 3.21 15.93
C GLY A 24 4.54 3.88 15.98
N GLY A 25 5.25 3.98 14.85
CA GLY A 25 6.55 4.65 14.74
C GLY A 25 7.72 3.70 14.53
N LEU A 26 8.95 4.21 14.59
CA LEU A 26 10.19 3.48 14.24
C LEU A 26 10.44 2.20 15.06
N ASP A 27 9.99 2.16 16.31
CA ASP A 27 10.10 0.98 17.19
C ASP A 27 8.89 0.05 17.11
N GLY A 28 7.93 0.40 16.27
CA GLY A 28 6.69 -0.34 16.07
C GLY A 28 6.90 -1.69 15.35
N PRO A 29 5.94 -2.62 15.46
CA PRO A 29 5.97 -3.85 14.70
C PRO A 29 5.89 -3.57 13.20
N MET A 30 6.59 -4.39 12.43
CA MET A 30 6.65 -4.31 10.98
C MET A 30 5.39 -4.90 10.34
N PHE A 31 4.82 -4.17 9.38
CA PHE A 31 3.65 -4.55 8.63
C PHE A 31 3.89 -4.43 7.12
N GLY A 32 3.45 -5.43 6.37
CA GLY A 32 3.73 -5.50 4.94
C GLY A 32 5.19 -5.84 4.67
N GLY A 33 5.74 -5.32 3.57
CA GLY A 33 7.15 -5.53 3.26
C GLY A 33 7.48 -6.86 2.60
N LYS A 34 6.51 -7.51 1.95
CA LYS A 34 6.76 -8.68 1.08
C LYS A 34 7.93 -8.36 0.14
N GLY A 35 9.06 -9.05 0.32
CA GLY A 35 10.31 -8.83 -0.44
C GLY A 35 11.36 -7.92 0.22
N LEU A 36 11.06 -7.32 1.39
CA LEU A 36 11.94 -6.44 2.19
C LEU A 36 12.06 -6.95 3.65
N VAL A 37 12.29 -8.25 3.83
CA VAL A 37 12.46 -9.03 5.10
C VAL A 37 11.25 -9.65 5.69
N VAL A 38 10.15 -8.93 5.78
CA VAL A 38 9.06 -9.40 6.63
C VAL A 38 8.47 -10.63 5.96
N ASP A 39 8.44 -11.76 6.69
CA ASP A 39 7.62 -12.92 6.35
C ASP A 39 6.14 -12.55 6.55
N SER A 40 5.71 -11.56 5.79
CA SER A 40 4.36 -11.07 5.71
C SER A 40 3.85 -11.45 4.34
N HIS A 41 2.69 -12.09 4.33
CA HIS A 41 1.98 -12.33 3.09
C HIS A 41 1.39 -11.03 2.50
N MET A 42 1.41 -9.92 3.25
CA MET A 42 0.89 -8.62 2.84
C MET A 42 1.95 -7.80 2.09
N GLY A 43 1.57 -7.19 0.97
CA GLY A 43 2.39 -6.22 0.25
C GLY A 43 2.03 -4.79 0.65
N VAL A 44 3.03 -3.94 0.81
CA VAL A 44 2.83 -2.48 0.97
C VAL A 44 3.76 -1.76 0.01
N GLU A 45 3.23 -0.79 -0.70
CA GLU A 45 4.00 0.08 -1.59
C GLU A 45 3.64 1.53 -1.36
N ILE A 46 4.63 2.40 -1.25
CA ILE A 46 4.38 3.84 -1.26
C ILE A 46 4.16 4.31 -2.69
N VAL A 47 3.15 5.17 -2.92
CA VAL A 47 2.74 5.57 -4.28
C VAL A 47 2.57 7.08 -4.38
N SER A 48 3.15 7.66 -5.43
CA SER A 48 2.91 9.03 -5.87
C SER A 48 2.59 9.02 -7.36
N GLN A 49 1.34 9.35 -7.69
CA GLN A 49 0.80 9.43 -9.05
C GLN A 49 0.64 10.90 -9.41
N LYS A 50 1.51 11.42 -10.30
CA LYS A 50 1.66 12.87 -10.53
C LYS A 50 0.66 13.45 -11.52
N THR A 51 0.18 12.68 -12.48
CA THR A 51 -0.87 13.11 -13.41
C THR A 51 -2.07 12.19 -13.37
N VAL A 52 -3.15 12.70 -13.96
CA VAL A 52 -4.35 11.92 -14.27
C VAL A 52 -3.99 10.67 -15.06
N VAL A 53 -4.55 9.54 -14.66
CA VAL A 53 -4.49 8.28 -15.40
C VAL A 53 -5.89 7.94 -15.89
N VAL A 54 -6.04 7.79 -17.20
CA VAL A 54 -7.28 7.25 -17.77
C VAL A 54 -7.18 5.73 -17.67
N THR A 55 -8.03 5.14 -16.83
CA THR A 55 -8.13 3.70 -16.74
C THR A 55 -8.69 3.13 -18.04
N PRO A 56 -8.44 1.85 -18.35
CA PRO A 56 -8.96 1.24 -19.57
C PRO A 56 -10.49 1.24 -19.70
N CYS A 57 -11.23 1.43 -18.60
CA CYS A 57 -12.69 1.62 -18.61
C CYS A 57 -13.12 3.09 -18.79
N GLY A 58 -12.20 3.98 -19.16
CA GLY A 58 -12.48 5.39 -19.45
C GLY A 58 -12.61 6.27 -18.21
N TYR A 59 -12.33 5.77 -17.00
CA TYR A 59 -12.36 6.59 -15.79
C TYR A 59 -11.04 7.32 -15.61
N ALA A 60 -11.09 8.64 -15.49
CA ALA A 60 -9.94 9.46 -15.13
C ALA A 60 -9.70 9.39 -13.62
N ALA A 61 -8.65 8.69 -13.19
CA ALA A 61 -8.18 8.72 -11.82
C ALA A 61 -7.33 9.99 -11.62
N PRO A 62 -7.66 10.87 -10.65
CA PRO A 62 -6.88 12.07 -10.39
C PRO A 62 -5.49 11.71 -9.84
N PRO A 63 -4.52 12.64 -9.90
CA PRO A 63 -3.24 12.51 -9.20
C PRO A 63 -3.46 12.30 -7.70
N TRP A 64 -2.64 11.47 -7.08
CA TRP A 64 -2.75 11.18 -5.65
C TRP A 64 -1.43 10.71 -5.07
N MET A 65 -1.29 10.84 -3.75
CA MET A 65 -0.19 10.28 -2.97
C MET A 65 -0.75 9.42 -1.85
N GLY A 66 -0.06 8.35 -1.51
CA GLY A 66 -0.56 7.39 -0.52
C GLY A 66 0.24 6.11 -0.56
N PHE A 67 -0.44 5.00 -0.27
CA PHE A 67 0.16 3.69 -0.34
C PHE A 67 -0.84 2.66 -0.87
N ASN A 68 -0.31 1.65 -1.53
CA ASN A 68 -1.05 0.46 -1.91
C ASN A 68 -0.88 -0.60 -0.84
N LEU A 69 -1.97 -1.28 -0.53
CA LEU A 69 -1.96 -2.46 0.31
C LEU A 69 -2.45 -3.65 -0.52
N THR A 70 -1.58 -4.65 -0.67
CA THR A 70 -1.87 -5.89 -1.37
C THR A 70 -2.11 -7.00 -0.35
N ILE A 71 -3.28 -7.64 -0.46
CA ILE A 71 -3.75 -8.68 0.45
C ILE A 71 -3.89 -9.98 -0.34
N PRO A 72 -3.24 -11.08 0.08
CA PRO A 72 -3.41 -12.38 -0.54
C PRO A 72 -4.76 -13.01 -0.15
N LEU A 73 -5.46 -13.49 -1.15
CA LEU A 73 -6.76 -14.13 -1.07
C LEU A 73 -6.55 -15.65 -1.03
N GLY A 74 -6.36 -16.17 0.17
CA GLY A 74 -6.11 -17.60 0.39
C GLY A 74 -5.55 -17.93 1.77
N VAL A 75 -5.19 -16.91 2.55
CA VAL A 75 -4.51 -17.07 3.85
C VAL A 75 -5.48 -16.95 5.05
N TYR A 76 -6.78 -16.69 4.85
CA TYR A 76 -7.73 -16.60 5.97
C TYR A 76 -8.28 -17.98 6.38
N PRO A 77 -8.53 -18.24 7.68
CA PRO A 77 -9.07 -19.50 8.15
C PRO A 77 -10.39 -19.82 7.44
N ARG A 78 -10.43 -21.03 6.90
CA ARG A 78 -11.63 -21.73 6.42
C ARG A 78 -12.86 -21.23 7.18
N ALA A 79 -13.84 -20.64 6.50
CA ALA A 79 -15.18 -20.59 7.08
C ALA A 79 -15.53 -22.03 7.49
N SER A 80 -16.01 -22.21 8.72
CA SER A 80 -16.24 -23.52 9.37
C SER A 80 -17.19 -24.46 8.63
N ASN A 81 -17.73 -24.05 7.47
CA ASN A 81 -18.75 -24.73 6.71
C ASN A 81 -18.21 -25.59 5.55
N ASN A 82 -16.91 -25.89 5.49
CA ASN A 82 -16.32 -26.85 4.52
C ASN A 82 -16.65 -26.52 3.05
N THR A 83 -17.09 -25.29 2.76
CA THR A 83 -17.44 -24.86 1.42
C THR A 83 -16.16 -24.42 0.75
N PRO A 84 -15.77 -24.99 -0.42
CA PRO A 84 -14.63 -24.47 -1.15
C PRO A 84 -14.92 -23.00 -1.43
N HIS A 85 -14.12 -22.09 -0.86
CA HIS A 85 -14.21 -20.69 -1.19
C HIS A 85 -13.97 -20.61 -2.70
N LYS A 86 -15.00 -20.22 -3.47
CA LYS A 86 -14.77 -19.72 -4.81
C LYS A 86 -13.76 -18.59 -4.65
N PHE A 87 -12.63 -18.67 -5.36
CA PHE A 87 -11.65 -17.59 -5.38
C PHE A 87 -12.40 -16.28 -5.57
N PRO A 88 -12.03 -15.21 -4.87
CA PRO A 88 -12.64 -13.93 -5.13
C PRO A 88 -12.43 -13.60 -6.58
N GLU A 89 -13.52 -13.54 -7.32
CA GLU A 89 -13.47 -13.06 -8.67
C GLU A 89 -13.48 -11.53 -8.56
N VAL A 90 -12.52 -10.89 -9.21
CA VAL A 90 -12.51 -9.44 -9.36
C VAL A 90 -13.08 -9.12 -10.73
N TYR A 91 -13.99 -8.13 -10.75
CA TYR A 91 -14.55 -7.62 -11.98
C TYR A 91 -13.49 -6.89 -12.78
N ARG A 92 -13.14 -7.43 -13.96
CA ARG A 92 -12.26 -6.76 -14.92
C ARG A 92 -13.09 -5.96 -15.90
N CYS A 93 -13.15 -4.67 -15.68
CA CYS A 93 -13.94 -3.71 -16.46
C CYS A 93 -13.64 -3.70 -17.98
N MET A 94 -12.44 -4.07 -18.41
CA MET A 94 -12.09 -4.16 -19.84
C MET A 94 -12.75 -5.31 -20.56
N THR A 95 -12.97 -6.41 -19.86
CA THR A 95 -13.40 -7.67 -20.46
C THR A 95 -14.83 -8.01 -20.07
N ASP A 96 -15.46 -7.24 -19.17
CA ASP A 96 -16.76 -7.55 -18.57
C ASP A 96 -16.81 -8.97 -18.00
N VAL A 97 -15.66 -9.41 -17.44
CA VAL A 97 -15.45 -10.78 -16.98
C VAL A 97 -14.95 -10.75 -15.54
N MET A 98 -15.50 -11.67 -14.76
CA MET A 98 -15.07 -12.00 -13.42
C MET A 98 -13.82 -12.89 -13.51
N VAL A 99 -12.69 -12.43 -12.99
CA VAL A 99 -11.41 -13.16 -13.06
C VAL A 99 -10.99 -13.57 -11.66
N PRO A 100 -10.69 -14.86 -11.41
CA PRO A 100 -10.08 -15.29 -10.16
C PRO A 100 -8.78 -14.55 -9.89
N VAL A 101 -8.59 -14.06 -8.67
CA VAL A 101 -7.35 -13.43 -8.26
C VAL A 101 -6.84 -14.03 -6.96
N ASP A 102 -5.52 -14.18 -6.88
CA ASP A 102 -4.83 -14.67 -5.69
C ASP A 102 -4.49 -13.52 -4.72
N GLU A 103 -4.55 -12.27 -5.17
CA GLU A 103 -4.28 -11.08 -4.37
C GLU A 103 -5.22 -9.94 -4.78
N VAL A 104 -5.59 -9.08 -3.82
CA VAL A 104 -6.31 -7.83 -4.09
C VAL A 104 -5.48 -6.67 -3.57
N THR A 105 -5.36 -5.63 -4.40
CA THR A 105 -4.73 -4.37 -4.04
C THR A 105 -5.78 -3.30 -3.79
N THR A 106 -5.63 -2.57 -2.69
CA THR A 106 -6.41 -1.36 -2.38
C THR A 106 -5.46 -0.17 -2.36
N ASP A 107 -5.93 0.96 -2.86
CA ASP A 107 -5.22 2.23 -2.85
C ASP A 107 -5.68 3.03 -1.62
N VAL A 108 -4.78 3.33 -0.69
CA VAL A 108 -5.05 4.22 0.45
C VAL A 108 -4.44 5.57 0.14
N GLN A 109 -5.29 6.54 -0.19
CA GLN A 109 -4.89 7.85 -0.64
C GLN A 109 -4.91 8.85 0.51
N PHE A 110 -3.82 9.59 0.64
CA PHE A 110 -3.73 10.72 1.55
C PHE A 110 -4.50 11.92 0.98
N PRO A 111 -5.24 12.66 1.82
CA PRO A 111 -5.94 13.86 1.39
C PRO A 111 -4.93 14.96 1.02
N ARG A 112 -5.04 15.44 -0.23
CA ARG A 112 -4.12 16.45 -0.80
C ARG A 112 -4.10 17.73 0.04
N GLY A 113 -2.91 18.22 0.35
CA GLY A 113 -2.67 19.42 1.15
C GLY A 113 -2.99 19.25 2.64
N GLN A 114 -3.35 18.04 3.07
CA GLN A 114 -3.71 17.72 4.46
C GLN A 114 -2.72 16.78 5.14
N ILE A 115 -1.53 16.62 4.57
CA ILE A 115 -0.44 15.86 5.19
C ILE A 115 0.76 16.75 5.48
N VAL A 116 1.61 16.26 6.39
CA VAL A 116 2.96 16.74 6.62
C VAL A 116 3.86 15.53 6.53
N SER A 117 4.92 15.60 5.72
CA SER A 117 5.86 14.49 5.55
C SER A 117 7.28 14.89 5.96
N THR A 118 7.97 13.96 6.60
CA THR A 118 9.40 14.04 6.89
C THR A 118 10.09 12.88 6.20
N ILE A 119 11.18 13.17 5.48
CA ILE A 119 11.94 12.18 4.71
C ILE A 119 13.39 12.27 5.15
N TYR A 120 14.00 11.14 5.50
CA TYR A 120 15.41 11.08 5.93
C TYR A 120 15.98 9.66 5.75
N PRO A 121 17.31 9.50 5.70
CA PRO A 121 17.94 8.19 5.56
C PRO A 121 17.61 7.26 6.74
N LEU A 122 17.50 5.96 6.48
CA LEU A 122 17.38 4.97 7.55
C LEU A 122 18.62 4.96 8.43
N ASP A 123 18.43 4.98 9.75
CA ASP A 123 19.53 4.82 10.71
C ASP A 123 20.31 3.51 10.41
N PRO A 124 21.64 3.57 10.21
CA PRO A 124 22.47 2.38 10.04
C PRO A 124 22.26 1.32 11.14
N ALA A 125 21.94 1.73 12.37
CA ALA A 125 21.66 0.82 13.46
C ALA A 125 20.39 -0.02 13.23
N MET A 126 19.41 0.45 12.45
CA MET A 126 18.20 -0.30 12.11
C MET A 126 18.32 -1.12 10.83
N ARG A 127 19.38 -0.92 10.05
CA ARG A 127 19.56 -1.53 8.73
C ARG A 127 19.57 -3.06 8.76
N HIS A 128 20.09 -3.64 9.84
CA HIS A 128 20.15 -5.10 10.03
C HIS A 128 18.77 -5.77 10.09
N LYS A 129 17.69 -5.00 10.33
CA LYS A 129 16.31 -5.50 10.32
C LYS A 129 15.75 -5.65 8.90
N PHE A 130 16.47 -5.18 7.87
CA PHE A 130 16.02 -5.15 6.48
C PHE A 130 16.99 -5.92 5.55
N THR A 131 16.48 -6.58 4.50
CA THR A 131 17.17 -7.39 3.50
C THR A 131 17.16 -6.61 2.20
N GLY A 132 18.15 -6.88 1.37
CA GLY A 132 18.50 -6.05 0.23
C GLY A 132 19.78 -5.28 0.53
N ASP A 133 20.45 -4.83 -0.52
CA ASP A 133 21.78 -4.21 -0.46
C ASP A 133 21.74 -2.73 -0.87
N GLY A 134 20.55 -2.13 -0.88
CA GLY A 134 20.34 -0.73 -1.27
C GLY A 134 20.23 0.23 -0.09
N ASP A 135 20.28 1.52 -0.43
CA ASP A 135 19.90 2.62 0.46
C ASP A 135 18.42 2.52 0.81
N MET A 136 18.12 2.82 2.06
CA MET A 136 16.76 2.82 2.59
C MET A 136 16.44 4.19 3.18
N THR A 137 15.21 4.63 2.98
CA THR A 137 14.74 5.94 3.39
C THR A 137 13.51 5.78 4.27
N VAL A 138 13.46 6.54 5.36
CA VAL A 138 12.28 6.68 6.19
C VAL A 138 11.40 7.78 5.61
N VAL A 139 10.11 7.48 5.47
CA VAL A 139 9.07 8.46 5.16
C VAL A 139 8.05 8.43 6.29
N GLU A 140 8.00 9.50 7.06
CA GLU A 140 6.96 9.72 8.07
C GLU A 140 5.89 10.63 7.49
N VAL A 141 4.62 10.25 7.61
CA VAL A 141 3.47 11.01 7.12
C VAL A 141 2.50 11.21 8.27
N CYS A 142 2.20 12.47 8.58
CA CYS A 142 1.21 12.86 9.58
C CYS A 142 0.01 13.53 8.91
N LEU A 143 -1.19 13.05 9.20
CA LEU A 143 -2.44 13.67 8.76
C LEU A 143 -2.81 14.86 9.66
N LYS A 144 -3.07 16.03 9.09
CA LYS A 144 -3.59 17.22 9.81
C LYS A 144 -4.95 16.91 10.44
N ASP A 145 -5.28 17.49 11.58
CA ASP A 145 -6.55 17.23 12.29
C ASP A 145 -7.78 17.33 11.37
N GLY A 146 -8.70 16.38 11.53
CA GLY A 146 -9.92 16.29 10.70
C GLY A 146 -9.72 15.73 9.29
N ALA A 147 -8.49 15.53 8.83
CA ALA A 147 -8.22 14.89 7.54
C ALA A 147 -8.70 13.43 7.50
N GLU A 148 -9.30 13.02 6.39
CA GLU A 148 -9.80 11.66 6.16
C GLU A 148 -9.08 11.01 4.98
N LEU A 149 -8.70 9.75 5.13
CA LEU A 149 -8.13 8.97 4.04
C LEU A 149 -9.21 8.59 3.04
N ASN A 150 -8.84 8.59 1.76
CA ASN A 150 -9.67 8.00 0.72
C ASN A 150 -9.17 6.59 0.42
N VAL A 151 -9.94 5.57 0.79
CA VAL A 151 -9.63 4.17 0.50
C VAL A 151 -10.33 3.77 -0.81
N GLY A 152 -9.56 3.74 -1.89
CA GLY A 152 -9.95 3.28 -3.22
C GLY A 152 -9.41 1.88 -3.54
N GLY A 153 -9.76 1.34 -4.70
CA GLY A 153 -9.38 -0.02 -5.11
C GLY A 153 -10.53 -0.77 -5.78
N LEU A 154 -10.21 -1.86 -6.49
CA LEU A 154 -11.09 -2.64 -7.37
C LEU A 154 -12.46 -2.95 -6.75
N GLY A 155 -13.44 -2.06 -7.03
CA GLY A 155 -14.77 -2.12 -6.46
C GLY A 155 -14.78 -1.62 -5.02
N MET A 156 -15.50 -0.52 -4.77
CA MET A 156 -15.80 -0.08 -3.41
C MET A 156 -16.20 -1.30 -2.55
N PRO A 157 -15.53 -1.58 -1.42
CA PRO A 157 -15.91 -2.66 -0.52
C PRO A 157 -17.38 -2.58 -0.07
N SER A 158 -17.95 -1.36 -0.09
CA SER A 158 -19.34 -1.09 0.25
C SER A 158 -20.35 -1.41 -0.85
N ARG A 159 -19.95 -1.47 -2.12
CA ARG A 159 -20.86 -1.74 -3.26
C ARG A 159 -20.93 -3.20 -3.67
N LEU A 160 -20.02 -4.03 -3.17
CA LEU A 160 -19.99 -5.46 -3.43
C LEU A 160 -20.14 -6.21 -2.08
N PRO A 161 -21.36 -6.63 -1.71
CA PRO A 161 -21.64 -7.28 -0.42
C PRO A 161 -20.77 -8.51 -0.12
N PHE A 162 -20.23 -9.13 -1.17
CA PHE A 162 -19.42 -10.34 -1.14
C PHE A 162 -17.92 -10.07 -1.36
N HIS A 163 -17.48 -8.80 -1.34
CA HIS A 163 -16.08 -8.48 -1.56
C HIS A 163 -15.24 -8.96 -0.36
N PRO A 164 -14.23 -9.83 -0.55
CA PRO A 164 -13.46 -10.41 0.56
C PRO A 164 -12.75 -9.35 1.40
N PHE A 165 -12.46 -8.20 0.80
CA PHE A 165 -11.83 -7.07 1.46
C PHE A 165 -12.69 -6.46 2.57
N ARG A 166 -14.03 -6.57 2.47
CA ARG A 166 -14.94 -6.17 3.56
C ARG A 166 -14.65 -6.97 4.82
N ALA A 167 -14.39 -8.28 4.67
CA ALA A 167 -14.08 -9.14 5.81
C ALA A 167 -12.83 -8.66 6.55
N TYR A 168 -11.78 -8.21 5.84
CA TYR A 168 -10.56 -7.67 6.46
C TYR A 168 -10.81 -6.39 7.27
N PHE A 169 -11.68 -5.51 6.80
CA PHE A 169 -12.03 -4.28 7.53
C PHE A 169 -13.01 -4.49 8.68
N THR A 170 -13.89 -5.50 8.59
CA THR A 170 -14.85 -5.84 9.65
C THR A 170 -14.30 -6.87 10.62
N ALA A 171 -13.20 -7.54 10.29
CA ALA A 171 -12.56 -8.51 11.15
C ALA A 171 -12.02 -7.80 12.40
N THR A 172 -12.36 -8.36 13.55
CA THR A 172 -11.82 -7.93 14.84
C THR A 172 -10.48 -8.59 15.15
N GLU A 173 -10.01 -9.50 14.29
CA GLU A 173 -8.75 -10.20 14.47
C GLU A 173 -7.56 -9.27 14.21
N PRO A 174 -6.57 -9.25 15.11
CA PRO A 174 -5.34 -8.52 14.89
C PRO A 174 -4.58 -9.03 13.65
N VAL A 175 -4.11 -8.09 12.84
CA VAL A 175 -3.26 -8.36 11.67
C VAL A 175 -1.78 -8.29 12.05
N VAL A 176 -1.41 -7.34 12.92
CA VAL A 176 -0.02 -7.13 13.36
C VAL A 176 0.00 -6.42 14.70
N GLY A 177 0.84 -6.85 15.65
CA GLY A 177 1.05 -6.12 16.90
C GLY A 177 -0.22 -5.84 17.72
N GLY A 178 -1.23 -6.72 17.65
CA GLY A 178 -2.52 -6.51 18.31
C GLY A 178 -3.45 -5.49 17.61
N LYS A 179 -3.09 -4.96 16.43
CA LYS A 179 -3.87 -4.00 15.66
C LYS A 179 -4.63 -4.67 14.52
N THR A 180 -5.89 -4.30 14.36
CA THR A 180 -6.73 -4.72 13.23
C THR A 180 -6.37 -3.94 11.96
N MET A 181 -6.86 -4.38 10.80
CA MET A 181 -6.71 -3.60 9.56
C MET A 181 -7.34 -2.21 9.68
N ALA A 182 -8.49 -2.12 10.34
CA ALA A 182 -9.16 -0.85 10.60
C ALA A 182 -8.30 0.08 11.47
N ASP A 183 -7.61 -0.45 12.50
CA ASP A 183 -6.70 0.36 13.32
C ASP A 183 -5.53 0.91 12.51
N ILE A 184 -4.95 0.09 11.63
CA ILE A 184 -3.82 0.48 10.77
C ILE A 184 -4.23 1.58 9.79
N ILE A 185 -5.44 1.51 9.23
CA ILE A 185 -5.91 2.51 8.27
C ILE A 185 -6.41 3.77 8.97
N ASN A 186 -7.00 3.67 10.16
CA ASN A 186 -7.48 4.82 10.92
C ASN A 186 -6.37 5.57 11.69
N GLN A 187 -5.12 5.09 11.64
CA GLN A 187 -4.02 5.80 12.28
C GLN A 187 -3.77 7.16 11.60
N ARG A 188 -3.21 8.10 12.37
CA ARG A 188 -2.92 9.47 11.90
C ARG A 188 -1.48 9.67 11.46
N LYS A 189 -0.61 8.75 11.88
CA LYS A 189 0.83 8.79 11.62
C LYS A 189 1.22 7.49 10.95
N PHE A 190 1.86 7.60 9.80
CA PHE A 190 2.34 6.48 9.01
C PHE A 190 3.85 6.58 8.91
N THR A 191 4.56 5.50 9.18
CA THR A 191 6.02 5.44 9.05
C THR A 191 6.36 4.34 8.06
N PHE A 192 7.02 4.70 6.97
CA PHE A 192 7.42 3.77 5.90
C PHE A 192 8.93 3.67 5.81
N ILE A 193 9.44 2.46 5.65
CA ILE A 193 10.83 2.19 5.26
C ILE A 193 10.82 1.79 3.79
N VAL A 194 11.31 2.68 2.94
CA VAL A 194 11.30 2.55 1.48
C VAL A 194 12.68 2.11 1.01
N SER A 195 12.74 1.08 0.17
CA SER A 195 13.99 0.61 -0.44
C SER A 195 14.39 1.49 -1.63
N ALA A 196 14.74 2.75 -1.36
CA ALA A 196 15.27 3.70 -2.34
C ALA A 196 16.09 4.79 -1.63
N PRO A 197 17.04 5.46 -2.33
CA PRO A 197 17.79 6.59 -1.79
C PRO A 197 16.90 7.79 -1.46
N GLU A 198 17.31 8.57 -0.44
CA GLU A 198 16.54 9.71 0.07
C GLU A 198 16.22 10.73 -1.03
N SER A 199 17.19 11.06 -1.87
CA SER A 199 17.04 12.01 -2.97
C SER A 199 15.98 11.59 -3.99
N VAL A 200 15.89 10.29 -4.27
CA VAL A 200 14.88 9.73 -5.17
C VAL A 200 13.49 9.81 -4.55
N VAL A 201 13.37 9.42 -3.28
CA VAL A 201 12.10 9.46 -2.55
C VAL A 201 11.61 10.90 -2.39
N ALA A 202 12.48 11.83 -1.97
CA ALA A 202 12.14 13.25 -1.83
C ALA A 202 11.73 13.90 -3.15
N ALA A 203 12.37 13.55 -4.27
CA ALA A 203 11.98 14.08 -5.58
C ALA A 203 10.61 13.56 -6.06
N ALA A 204 10.22 12.35 -5.66
CA ALA A 204 8.97 11.71 -6.04
C ALA A 204 7.81 12.00 -5.08
N TRP A 205 8.08 12.13 -3.79
CA TRP A 205 7.12 12.35 -2.70
C TRP A 205 6.96 13.85 -2.40
N ASP A 206 6.41 14.58 -3.36
CA ASP A 206 6.20 16.02 -3.27
C ASP A 206 4.80 16.39 -3.79
N GLU A 207 3.91 16.79 -2.87
CA GLU A 207 2.53 17.16 -3.17
C GLU A 207 2.42 18.32 -4.16
N ALA A 208 3.41 19.22 -4.19
CA ALA A 208 3.42 20.37 -5.11
C ALA A 208 3.60 19.94 -6.57
N LYS A 209 4.09 18.71 -6.82
CA LYS A 209 4.26 18.14 -8.16
C LYS A 209 3.07 17.33 -8.65
N LEU A 210 2.01 17.21 -7.85
CA LEU A 210 0.74 16.66 -8.31
C LEU A 210 0.07 17.67 -9.25
N SER A 211 -0.36 17.22 -10.43
CA SER A 211 -1.10 18.11 -11.34
C SER A 211 -2.36 18.65 -10.65
N PRO A 212 -2.86 19.84 -11.02
CA PRO A 212 -4.10 20.38 -10.48
C PRO A 212 -5.25 19.38 -10.52
#